data_AF-A0A522P1Q6-F1
#
_entry.id   AF-A0A522P1Q6-F1
#
_cell.length_a   1.000
_cell.length_b   1.000
_cell.length_c   1.000
_cell.angle_alpha   90.00
_cell.angle_beta   90.00
_cell.angle_gamma   90.00
#
_symmetry.space_group_name_H-M   'P 1'
#
loop_
_entity.id
_entity.type
_entity.pdbx_description
1 polymer ?
#
loop_
_entity_poly.entity_id
_entity_poly.type
_entity_poly.pdbx_seq_one_letter_code
_entity_poly.pdbx_strand_id
1 'polypeptide(L)'
;LSAGEHHLDGLHALAYVRSRMGAGDNDFTRAARQQNLLDALKTKLLSPAVLPRVPAFLNALSRAVRTNLPPSKLGSFIGLAQGVTTGSIQHYVLGPPYTYHPPTNQTGGIYTLQIEWSSWRSLCVKVFGSDTSYAPAPTPAPTATPTP
;
A
#
# COMPACT_ATOMS: atom_id res chain seq x y z
N LEU A 1 -7.98 -18.23 -12.17
CA LEU A 1 -8.27 -17.24 -13.21
C LEU A 1 -7.19 -17.34 -14.26
N SER A 2 -7.52 -17.35 -15.54
CA SER A 2 -6.53 -17.19 -16.61
C SER A 2 -5.90 -15.79 -16.53
N ALA A 3 -4.75 -15.58 -17.17
CA ALA A 3 -4.21 -14.23 -17.35
C ALA A 3 -5.20 -13.39 -18.17
N GLY A 4 -5.36 -12.11 -17.80
CA GLY A 4 -6.26 -11.17 -18.46
C GLY A 4 -7.18 -10.44 -17.50
N GLU A 5 -8.08 -9.63 -18.04
CA GLU A 5 -9.08 -8.89 -17.27
C GLU A 5 -10.25 -9.79 -16.88
N HIS A 6 -10.66 -9.71 -15.62
CA HIS A 6 -11.80 -10.44 -15.08
C HIS A 6 -12.68 -9.50 -14.27
N HIS A 7 -13.99 -9.58 -14.49
CA HIS A 7 -14.94 -8.96 -13.57
C HIS A 7 -15.23 -9.92 -12.42
N LEU A 8 -14.98 -9.48 -11.19
CA LEU A 8 -15.19 -10.29 -9.99
C LEU A 8 -16.35 -9.72 -9.18
N ASP A 9 -17.32 -10.57 -8.84
CA ASP A 9 -18.31 -10.25 -7.80
C ASP A 9 -17.68 -10.29 -6.40
N GLY A 10 -18.48 -10.01 -5.36
CA GLY A 10 -17.99 -9.95 -3.99
C GLY A 10 -17.36 -11.26 -3.48
N LEU A 11 -17.92 -12.42 -3.85
CA LEU A 11 -17.41 -13.72 -3.40
C LEU A 11 -16.11 -14.07 -4.12
N HIS A 12 -16.06 -13.86 -5.44
CA HIS A 12 -14.86 -14.10 -6.24
C HIS A 12 -13.74 -13.12 -5.90
N ALA A 13 -14.04 -11.85 -5.65
CA ALA A 13 -13.06 -10.86 -5.20
C ALA A 13 -12.48 -11.24 -3.84
N LEU A 14 -13.32 -11.70 -2.90
CA LEU A 14 -12.86 -12.20 -1.60
C LEU A 14 -11.96 -13.42 -1.74
N ALA A 15 -12.32 -14.39 -2.59
CA ALA A 15 -11.50 -15.55 -2.87
C ALA A 15 -10.14 -15.15 -3.49
N TYR A 16 -10.16 -14.24 -4.47
CA TYR A 16 -8.98 -13.74 -5.17
C TYR A 16 -7.93 -13.13 -4.20
N VAL A 17 -8.37 -12.29 -3.26
CA VAL A 17 -7.45 -11.64 -2.30
C VAL A 17 -7.05 -12.51 -1.10
N ARG A 18 -7.69 -13.67 -0.93
CA ARG A 18 -7.39 -14.64 0.14
C ARG A 18 -6.52 -15.79 -0.33
N SER A 19 -6.44 -16.07 -1.63
CA SER A 19 -5.59 -17.14 -2.16
C SER A 19 -4.13 -16.95 -1.75
N ARG A 20 -3.52 -18.04 -1.32
CA ARG A 20 -2.10 -18.16 -0.89
C ARG A 20 -1.41 -19.38 -1.46
N MET A 21 -2.18 -20.29 -2.05
CA MET A 21 -1.78 -21.66 -2.33
C MET A 21 -1.99 -21.89 -3.82
N GLY A 22 -0.92 -22.26 -4.51
CA GLY A 22 -0.89 -22.43 -5.96
C GLY A 22 0.55 -22.49 -6.46
N ALA A 23 0.77 -23.05 -7.64
CA ALA A 23 2.10 -23.05 -8.24
C ALA A 23 2.57 -21.61 -8.48
N GLY A 24 3.69 -21.23 -7.85
CA GLY A 24 4.23 -19.86 -7.91
C GLY A 24 3.48 -18.83 -7.04
N ASP A 25 2.52 -19.26 -6.23
CA ASP A 25 1.77 -18.39 -5.31
C ASP A 25 2.44 -18.35 -3.93
N ASN A 26 2.33 -17.22 -3.25
CA ASN A 26 2.84 -16.98 -1.90
C ASN A 26 2.18 -15.73 -1.28
N ASP A 27 2.58 -15.40 -0.05
CA ASP A 27 2.07 -14.23 0.66
C ASP A 27 2.28 -12.92 -0.11
N PHE A 28 3.43 -12.74 -0.75
CA PHE A 28 3.75 -11.52 -1.48
C PHE A 28 2.87 -11.36 -2.73
N THR A 29 2.62 -12.44 -3.46
CA THR A 29 1.67 -12.41 -4.59
C THR A 29 0.23 -12.16 -4.10
N ARG A 30 -0.16 -12.66 -2.92
CA ARG A 30 -1.44 -12.32 -2.30
C ARG A 30 -1.53 -10.83 -1.97
N ALA A 31 -0.48 -10.25 -1.38
CA ALA A 31 -0.44 -8.82 -1.07
C ALA A 31 -0.54 -7.96 -2.34
N ALA A 32 0.10 -8.36 -3.43
CA ALA A 32 -0.05 -7.70 -4.74
C ALA A 32 -1.50 -7.77 -5.26
N ARG A 33 -2.18 -8.91 -5.12
CA ARG A 33 -3.61 -9.04 -5.49
C ARG A 33 -4.52 -8.15 -4.62
N GLN A 34 -4.19 -7.97 -3.35
CA GLN A 34 -4.90 -7.05 -2.46
C GLN A 34 -4.75 -5.59 -2.92
N GLN A 35 -3.55 -5.19 -3.35
CA GLN A 35 -3.31 -3.89 -3.98
C GLN A 35 -4.12 -3.70 -5.27
N ASN A 36 -4.14 -4.71 -6.15
CA ASN A 36 -4.97 -4.67 -7.37
C ASN A 36 -6.46 -4.46 -7.07
N LEU A 37 -6.99 -5.11 -6.01
CA LEU A 37 -8.38 -4.91 -5.60
C LEU A 37 -8.63 -3.46 -5.16
N LEU A 38 -7.69 -2.83 -4.45
CA LEU A 38 -7.81 -1.44 -4.02
C LEU A 38 -7.83 -0.47 -5.22
N ASP A 39 -7.02 -0.72 -6.25
CA ASP A 39 -7.05 0.07 -7.49
C ASP A 39 -8.38 -0.05 -8.23
N ALA A 40 -8.89 -1.28 -8.34
CA ALA A 40 -10.19 -1.55 -8.95
C ALA A 40 -11.32 -0.89 -8.15
N LEU A 41 -11.25 -0.94 -6.81
CA LEU A 41 -12.22 -0.29 -5.93
C LEU A 41 -12.20 1.23 -6.10
N LYS A 42 -11.02 1.86 -6.11
CA LYS A 42 -10.86 3.29 -6.38
C LYS A 42 -11.49 3.66 -7.72
N THR A 43 -11.14 2.93 -8.78
CA THR A 43 -11.65 3.16 -10.13
C THR A 43 -13.18 3.06 -10.17
N LYS A 44 -13.75 2.05 -9.49
CA LYS A 44 -15.20 1.86 -9.42
C LYS A 44 -15.88 3.00 -8.67
N LEU A 45 -15.38 3.38 -7.49
CA LEU A 45 -15.96 4.43 -6.65
C LEU A 45 -15.89 5.82 -7.32
N LEU A 46 -14.86 6.09 -8.11
CA LEU A 46 -14.68 7.37 -8.82
C LEU A 46 -15.35 7.40 -10.20
N SER A 47 -15.94 6.28 -10.66
CA SER A 47 -16.64 6.27 -11.94
C SER A 47 -17.86 7.21 -11.91
N PRO A 48 -18.17 7.94 -13.00
CA PRO A 48 -19.28 8.89 -13.03
C PRO A 48 -20.64 8.29 -12.62
N ALA A 49 -20.87 7.01 -12.94
CA ALA A 49 -22.09 6.30 -12.60
C ALA A 49 -22.22 5.94 -11.10
N VAL A 50 -21.10 5.79 -10.39
CA VAL A 50 -21.07 5.37 -8.98
C VAL A 50 -20.79 6.53 -8.04
N LEU A 51 -20.03 7.54 -8.47
CA LEU A 51 -19.60 8.67 -7.66
C LEU A 51 -20.76 9.35 -6.89
N PRO A 52 -21.95 9.62 -7.49
CA PRO A 52 -23.08 10.19 -6.76
C PRO A 52 -23.61 9.29 -5.63
N ARG A 53 -23.36 7.98 -5.69
CA ARG A 53 -23.78 6.98 -4.70
C ARG A 53 -22.75 6.72 -3.61
N VAL A 54 -21.53 7.26 -3.74
CA VAL A 54 -20.44 7.05 -2.77
C VAL A 54 -20.83 7.43 -1.33
N PRO A 55 -21.51 8.56 -1.05
CA PRO A 55 -21.93 8.86 0.31
C PRO A 55 -22.85 7.78 0.93
N ALA A 56 -23.83 7.31 0.17
CA ALA A 56 -24.73 6.23 0.63
C ALA A 56 -23.98 4.90 0.83
N PHE A 57 -23.05 4.58 -0.06
CA PHE A 57 -22.17 3.42 0.07
C PHE A 57 -21.32 3.49 1.34
N LEU A 58 -20.70 4.63 1.62
CA LEU A 58 -19.85 4.81 2.82
C LEU A 58 -20.66 4.75 4.11
N ASN A 59 -21.89 5.26 4.11
CA ASN A 59 -22.81 5.08 5.24
C ASN A 59 -23.10 3.59 5.50
N ALA A 60 -23.34 2.80 4.44
CA ALA A 60 -23.52 1.35 4.59
C ALA A 60 -22.23 0.65 5.05
N LEU A 61 -21.08 1.08 4.53
CA LEU A 61 -19.75 0.53 4.84
C LEU A 61 -19.31 0.80 6.28
N SER A 62 -19.77 1.90 6.90
CA SER A 62 -19.45 2.26 8.30
C SER A 62 -19.80 1.18 9.32
N ARG A 63 -20.74 0.28 8.99
CA ARG A 63 -21.10 -0.87 9.83
C ARG A 63 -20.04 -1.98 9.81
N ALA A 64 -19.21 -2.03 8.78
CA ALA A 64 -18.19 -3.05 8.57
C ALA A 64 -16.75 -2.52 8.68
N VAL A 65 -16.55 -1.20 8.48
CA VAL A 65 -15.23 -0.55 8.51
C VAL A 65 -15.18 0.47 9.64
N ARG A 66 -14.16 0.35 10.49
CA ARG A 66 -13.82 1.35 11.51
C ARG A 66 -12.67 2.22 11.01
N THR A 67 -12.83 3.54 11.10
CA THR A 67 -11.82 4.53 10.70
C THR A 67 -11.90 5.77 11.58
N ASN A 68 -10.78 6.48 11.73
CA ASN A 68 -10.73 7.80 12.37
C ASN A 68 -10.91 8.95 11.38
N LEU A 69 -11.21 8.66 10.10
CA LEU A 69 -11.47 9.65 9.07
C LEU A 69 -12.73 10.47 9.42
N PRO A 70 -12.62 11.79 9.64
CA PRO A 70 -13.80 12.60 9.96
C PRO A 70 -14.75 12.66 8.76
N PRO A 71 -16.07 12.47 8.93
CA PRO A 71 -17.04 12.59 7.84
C PRO A 71 -16.96 13.95 7.12
N SER A 72 -16.63 15.02 7.84
CA SER A 72 -16.46 16.37 7.29
C SER A 72 -15.30 16.51 6.30
N LYS A 73 -14.31 15.61 6.31
CA LYS A 73 -13.18 15.61 5.38
C LYS A 73 -13.41 14.76 4.13
N LEU A 74 -14.50 14.00 4.09
CA LEU A 74 -14.77 13.04 3.02
C LEU A 74 -14.76 13.70 1.62
N GLY A 75 -15.37 14.88 1.47
CA GLY A 75 -15.36 15.62 0.21
C GLY A 75 -13.96 15.97 -0.27
N SER A 76 -13.09 16.43 0.64
CA SER A 76 -11.68 16.73 0.32
C SER A 76 -10.91 15.48 -0.11
N PHE A 77 -11.15 14.33 0.56
CA PHE A 77 -10.52 13.07 0.17
C PHE A 77 -11.00 12.56 -1.19
N ILE A 78 -12.30 12.71 -1.50
CA ILE A 78 -12.83 12.38 -2.84
C ILE A 78 -12.16 13.27 -3.89
N GLY A 79 -12.07 14.58 -3.66
CA GLY A 79 -11.42 15.51 -4.58
C GLY A 79 -9.94 15.16 -4.80
N LEU A 80 -9.19 14.85 -3.73
CA LEU A 80 -7.81 14.35 -3.84
C LEU A 80 -7.74 13.06 -4.66
N ALA A 81 -8.61 12.10 -4.38
CA ALA A 81 -8.62 10.80 -5.07
C ALA A 81 -8.91 10.92 -6.57
N GLN A 82 -9.73 11.89 -6.98
CA GLN A 82 -9.99 12.22 -8.40
C GLN A 82 -8.76 12.79 -9.11
N GLY A 83 -7.87 13.48 -8.40
CA GLY A 83 -6.61 13.99 -8.95
C GLY A 83 -5.51 12.94 -9.10
N VAL A 84 -5.63 11.78 -8.44
CA VAL A 84 -4.66 10.68 -8.54
C VAL A 84 -5.04 9.80 -9.73
N THR A 85 -4.19 9.68 -10.74
CA THR A 85 -4.40 8.72 -11.83
C THR A 85 -3.98 7.32 -11.40
N THR A 86 -4.55 6.26 -11.98
CA THR A 86 -4.15 4.88 -11.62
C THR A 86 -2.68 4.62 -11.97
N GLY A 87 -2.16 5.23 -13.05
CA GLY A 87 -0.75 5.13 -13.44
C GLY A 87 0.24 5.82 -12.50
N SER A 88 -0.21 6.71 -11.60
CA SER A 88 0.66 7.33 -10.60
C SER A 88 0.68 6.58 -9.26
N ILE A 89 -0.15 5.54 -9.10
CA ILE A 89 -0.15 4.71 -7.90
C ILE A 89 1.04 3.76 -7.97
N GLN A 90 1.88 3.80 -6.95
CA GLN A 90 3.00 2.87 -6.78
C GLN A 90 2.66 1.84 -5.73
N HIS A 91 2.92 0.57 -6.06
CA HIS A 91 2.70 -0.56 -5.18
C HIS A 91 4.01 -1.08 -4.62
N TYR A 92 4.06 -1.28 -3.31
CA TYR A 92 5.20 -1.86 -2.62
C TYR A 92 4.73 -3.03 -1.77
N VAL A 93 5.14 -4.24 -2.13
CA VAL A 93 4.98 -5.44 -1.30
C VAL A 93 6.29 -5.68 -0.58
N LEU A 94 6.25 -5.75 0.75
CA LEU A 94 7.44 -5.82 1.61
C LEU A 94 7.99 -7.27 1.73
N GLY A 95 8.22 -7.91 0.59
CA GLY A 95 9.01 -9.15 0.49
C GLY A 95 10.51 -8.86 0.34
N PRO A 96 11.35 -9.88 0.10
CA PRO A 96 12.75 -9.67 -0.27
C PRO A 96 12.86 -8.66 -1.43
N PRO A 97 13.78 -7.66 -1.34
CA PRO A 97 14.87 -7.53 -0.37
C PRO A 97 14.52 -6.76 0.92
N TYR A 98 13.26 -6.36 1.14
CA TYR A 98 12.83 -5.59 2.33
C TYR A 98 12.66 -6.44 3.57
N THR A 99 12.46 -7.74 3.39
CA THR A 99 12.35 -8.71 4.47
C THR A 99 13.16 -9.97 4.17
N TYR A 100 13.52 -10.69 5.22
CA TYR A 100 14.13 -12.01 5.13
C TYR A 100 13.52 -12.96 6.15
N HIS A 101 13.63 -14.25 5.89
CA HIS A 101 13.27 -15.29 6.83
C HIS A 101 14.56 -15.80 7.52
N PRO A 102 14.74 -15.57 8.83
CA PRO A 102 15.89 -16.12 9.55
C PRO A 102 15.78 -17.66 9.64
N PRO A 103 16.90 -18.37 9.89
CA PRO A 103 16.88 -19.81 10.13
C PRO A 103 15.84 -20.20 11.19
N THR A 104 15.05 -21.25 10.92
CA THR A 104 13.92 -21.65 11.76
C THR A 104 14.31 -22.07 13.18
N ASN A 105 15.57 -22.48 13.39
CA ASN A 105 16.10 -22.75 14.74
C ASN A 105 16.22 -21.48 15.61
N GLN A 106 16.30 -20.29 15.00
CA GLN A 106 16.32 -19.01 15.71
C GLN A 106 14.90 -18.50 16.03
N THR A 107 13.87 -19.12 15.48
CA THR A 107 12.46 -18.68 15.59
C THR A 107 11.56 -19.72 16.26
N GLY A 108 12.13 -20.74 16.90
CA GLY A 108 11.36 -21.81 17.52
C GLY A 108 10.58 -22.66 16.50
N GLY A 109 11.08 -22.79 15.27
CA GLY A 109 10.45 -23.56 14.20
C GLY A 109 9.38 -22.80 13.41
N ILE A 110 9.16 -21.51 13.69
CA ILE A 110 8.08 -20.72 13.10
C ILE A 110 8.60 -19.92 11.90
N TYR A 111 7.86 -19.93 10.79
CA TYR A 111 8.14 -19.02 9.69
C TYR A 111 7.82 -17.57 10.09
N THR A 112 8.85 -16.75 10.23
CA THR A 112 8.73 -15.31 10.50
C THR A 112 9.46 -14.52 9.44
N LEU A 113 8.95 -13.32 9.14
CA LEU A 113 9.65 -12.33 8.32
C LEU A 113 10.22 -11.27 9.25
N GLN A 114 11.51 -11.00 9.11
CA GLN A 114 12.20 -9.90 9.77
C GLN A 114 12.50 -8.81 8.75
N ILE A 115 12.50 -7.55 9.21
CA ILE A 115 12.80 -6.40 8.36
C ILE A 115 14.30 -6.42 8.03
N GLU A 116 14.61 -6.26 6.75
CA GLU A 116 15.96 -5.92 6.34
C GLU A 116 16.12 -4.39 6.34
N TRP A 117 16.76 -3.89 7.38
CA TRP A 117 16.75 -2.46 7.71
C TRP A 117 17.44 -1.59 6.66
N SER A 118 18.44 -2.10 5.95
CA SER A 118 19.11 -1.36 4.88
C SER A 118 18.12 -1.04 3.74
N SER A 119 17.52 -2.09 3.16
CA SER A 119 16.51 -2.00 2.10
C SER A 119 15.27 -1.20 2.53
N TRP A 120 14.82 -1.38 3.78
CA TRP A 120 13.69 -0.63 4.33
C TRP A 120 13.95 0.89 4.34
N ARG A 121 15.11 1.31 4.85
CA ARG A 121 15.48 2.73 4.90
C ARG A 121 15.58 3.33 3.50
N SER A 122 16.21 2.62 2.58
CA SER A 122 16.29 3.04 1.17
C SER A 122 14.91 3.19 0.55
N LEU A 123 13.96 2.30 0.85
CA LEU A 123 12.58 2.44 0.41
C LEU A 123 11.90 3.67 1.00
N CYS A 124 12.04 3.92 2.30
CA CYS A 124 11.45 5.11 2.93
C CYS A 124 11.98 6.40 2.30
N VAL A 125 13.29 6.51 2.03
CA VAL A 125 13.88 7.67 1.34
C VAL A 125 13.34 7.80 -0.08
N LYS A 126 13.19 6.68 -0.80
CA LYS A 126 12.60 6.69 -2.15
C LYS A 126 11.15 7.18 -2.16
N VAL A 127 10.33 6.74 -1.20
CA VAL A 127 8.89 7.01 -1.19
C VAL A 127 8.57 8.39 -0.60
N PHE A 128 9.27 8.79 0.47
CA PHE A 128 8.95 9.98 1.25
C PHE A 128 9.98 11.11 1.12
N GLY A 129 11.11 10.89 0.43
CA GLY A 129 12.11 11.94 0.22
C GLY A 129 12.65 12.52 1.54
N SER A 130 12.54 13.84 1.71
CA SER A 130 12.93 14.54 2.94
C SER A 130 11.96 14.35 4.10
N ASP A 131 10.75 13.84 3.86
CA ASP A 131 9.70 13.69 4.88
C ASP A 131 9.88 12.43 5.73
N THR A 132 10.83 11.55 5.38
CA THR A 132 11.18 10.38 6.19
C THR A 132 12.25 10.72 7.24
N SER A 133 12.14 10.11 8.43
CA SER A 133 13.17 10.15 9.47
C SER A 133 14.50 9.47 9.07
N TYR A 134 14.53 8.79 7.92
CA TYR A 134 15.71 8.11 7.38
C TYR A 134 16.44 8.93 6.31
N ALA A 135 15.98 10.13 5.99
CA ALA A 135 16.70 11.04 5.09
C ALA A 135 18.06 11.42 5.72
N PRO A 136 19.15 11.52 4.92
CA PRO A 136 20.41 12.04 5.43
C PRO A 136 20.22 13.46 5.96
N ALA A 137 20.86 13.78 7.09
CA ALA A 137 20.84 15.13 7.63
C ALA A 137 21.35 16.14 6.58
N PRO A 138 20.80 17.36 6.54
CA PRO A 138 21.33 18.39 5.65
C PRO A 138 22.81 18.61 5.96
N THR A 139 23.66 18.57 4.93
CA THR A 139 25.09 18.86 5.07
C THR A 139 25.25 20.26 5.67
N PRO A 140 25.96 20.43 6.80
CA PRO A 140 26.22 21.75 7.34
C PRO A 140 26.96 22.59 6.29
N ALA A 141 26.55 23.84 6.13
CA ALA A 141 27.24 24.79 5.24
C ALA A 141 28.72 24.87 5.66
N PRO A 142 29.66 24.97 4.70
CA PRO A 142 31.08 25.10 5.04
C PRO A 142 31.27 26.29 5.98
N THR A 143 31.86 26.03 7.16
CA THR A 143 32.22 27.07 8.11
C THR A 143 33.16 28.05 7.41
N ALA A 144 32.76 29.32 7.32
CA ALA A 144 33.63 30.36 6.80
C ALA A 144 34.94 30.38 7.60
N THR A 145 36.06 30.18 6.92
CA THR A 145 37.39 30.26 7.53
C THR A 145 37.57 31.63 8.18
N PRO A 146 37.93 31.73 9.47
CA PRO A 146 38.24 33.02 10.07
C PRO A 146 39.40 33.66 9.32
N THR A 147 39.21 34.91 8.90
CA THR A 147 40.23 35.73 8.25
C THR A 147 41.36 36.01 9.26
N PRO A 148 42.65 35.89 8.86
CA PRO A 148 43.80 36.07 9.76
C PRO A 148 43.92 37.49 10.34
#